data_AF-A0A196QVR3-F1
#
_entry.id   AF-A0A196QVR3-F1
#
_cell.length_a   1.000
_cell.length_b   1.000
_cell.length_c   1.000
_cell.angle_alpha   90.00
_cell.angle_beta   90.00
_cell.angle_gamma   90.00
#
_symmetry.space_group_name_H-M   'P 1'
#
loop_
_entity.id
_entity.type
_entity.pdbx_description
1 polymer ?
#
loop_
_entity_poly.entity_id
_entity_poly.type
_entity_poly.pdbx_seq_one_letter_code
_entity_poly.pdbx_strand_id
1 'polypeptide(L)'
;MKGLKPTLLALCVAGVPPAAVAEIQMLDDSAMGMITGQAGVTIELETKLNIDRFIYTDEGSMEINDIFVGGTNRSDLFPELGVNLMGGAAQETDLLDNVRIEIDILSDGDAIINVLPQVFGAVDLRVSTGAWNLTGTGGSTTILDNFNADILMGGANIEIDADTDVMNLRTDIAVDDMDFDMPFLALGIRDFRLTGNTYDPVRNKNIPDLFAKVDLDIYKRANSLGVDSLAIDLNSFNADITMGGVLVGGTSIGSVFMDDLAITNTQLLVYGH
;
A
#
# COMPACT_ATOMS: atom_id res chain seq x y z
N MET A 1 -54.34 39.42 63.71
CA MET A 1 -54.47 37.95 63.80
C MET A 1 -53.31 37.33 63.03
N LYS A 2 -52.50 36.51 63.71
CA LYS A 2 -51.25 35.92 63.21
C LYS A 2 -51.55 34.74 62.28
N GLY A 3 -50.66 34.57 61.30
CA GLY A 3 -50.84 33.72 60.11
C GLY A 3 -50.76 32.20 60.34
N LEU A 4 -51.32 31.48 59.36
CA LEU A 4 -51.27 30.03 59.22
C LEU A 4 -49.86 29.55 58.83
N LYS A 5 -49.48 28.41 59.42
CA LYS A 5 -48.55 27.39 58.89
C LYS A 5 -49.41 26.14 58.56
N PRO A 6 -48.89 25.01 58.04
CA PRO A 6 -47.83 24.73 57.06
C PRO A 6 -48.37 23.80 55.94
N THR A 7 -47.60 23.53 54.88
CA THR A 7 -47.35 22.15 54.36
C THR A 7 -46.40 22.20 53.16
N LEU A 8 -45.29 21.48 53.31
CA LEU A 8 -44.31 21.18 52.28
C LEU A 8 -44.77 19.86 51.62
N LEU A 9 -44.98 19.85 50.31
CA LEU A 9 -45.03 18.59 49.55
C LEU A 9 -44.36 18.79 48.20
N ALA A 10 -43.39 17.91 47.97
CA ALA A 10 -42.46 17.87 46.85
C ALA A 10 -43.18 17.62 45.52
N LEU A 11 -42.74 18.33 44.47
CA LEU A 11 -43.05 17.98 43.10
C LEU A 11 -41.74 17.61 42.39
N CYS A 12 -41.49 16.30 42.32
CA CYS A 12 -40.46 15.71 41.48
C CYS A 12 -40.84 15.93 40.01
N VAL A 13 -40.04 16.70 39.27
CA VAL A 13 -40.15 16.79 37.79
C VAL A 13 -38.78 16.48 37.19
N ALA A 14 -38.74 15.29 36.57
CA ALA A 14 -37.94 14.88 35.42
C ALA A 14 -36.43 15.19 35.43
N GLY A 15 -35.63 14.23 35.88
CA GLY A 15 -34.27 14.06 35.40
C GLY A 15 -34.29 13.58 33.95
N VAL A 16 -34.22 14.52 33.01
CA VAL A 16 -33.81 14.23 31.63
C VAL A 16 -32.28 14.10 31.65
N PRO A 17 -31.68 12.99 31.20
CA PRO A 17 -30.23 12.92 31.06
C PRO A 17 -29.81 14.03 30.07
N PRO A 18 -28.83 14.89 30.40
CA PRO A 18 -28.35 15.86 29.43
C PRO A 18 -27.85 15.10 28.21
N ALA A 19 -28.41 15.41 27.04
CA ALA A 19 -27.87 14.96 25.77
C ALA A 19 -26.39 15.33 25.76
N ALA A 20 -25.52 14.35 25.58
CA ALA A 20 -24.10 14.58 25.35
C ALA A 20 -24.01 15.39 24.04
N VAL A 21 -23.92 16.71 24.16
CA VAL A 21 -23.55 17.58 23.06
C VAL A 21 -22.07 17.31 22.86
N ALA A 22 -21.71 16.65 21.77
CA ALA A 22 -20.34 16.69 21.28
C ALA A 22 -20.07 18.15 20.91
N GLU A 23 -19.51 18.90 21.86
CA GLU A 23 -19.03 20.25 21.62
C GLU A 23 -17.89 20.14 20.60
N ILE A 24 -18.08 20.72 19.42
CA ILE A 24 -17.00 20.85 18.45
C ILE A 24 -15.99 21.81 19.06
N GLN A 25 -14.93 21.26 19.65
CA GLN A 25 -13.82 22.04 20.16
C GLN A 25 -13.06 22.60 18.95
N MET A 26 -13.27 23.88 18.65
CA MET A 26 -12.46 24.56 17.64
C MET A 26 -11.02 24.60 18.14
N LEU A 27 -10.10 24.03 17.35
CA LEU A 27 -8.68 24.13 17.61
C LEU A 27 -8.27 25.60 17.47
N ASP A 28 -7.65 26.15 18.51
CA ASP A 28 -7.11 27.50 18.51
C ASP A 28 -5.88 27.55 17.61
N ASP A 29 -5.81 28.56 16.73
CA ASP A 29 -4.65 28.80 15.87
C ASP A 29 -3.35 28.96 16.68
N SER A 30 -3.45 29.37 17.96
CA SER A 30 -2.30 29.39 18.86
C SER A 30 -1.75 28.00 19.20
N ALA A 31 -2.63 26.99 19.29
CA ALA A 31 -2.28 25.59 19.50
C ALA A 31 -1.75 24.95 18.20
N MET A 32 -2.31 25.33 17.05
CA MET A 32 -1.83 24.90 15.73
C MET A 32 -0.52 25.60 15.34
N GLY A 33 -0.26 26.81 15.83
CA GLY A 33 1.00 27.55 15.63
C GLY A 33 2.19 26.98 16.43
N MET A 34 1.94 26.04 17.35
CA MET A 34 2.99 25.25 18.01
C MET A 34 3.42 24.05 17.16
N ILE A 35 2.61 23.63 16.19
CA ILE A 35 2.98 22.68 15.13
C ILE A 35 3.74 23.48 14.06
N THR A 36 4.90 24.03 14.43
CA THR A 36 5.83 24.63 13.47
C THR A 36 6.92 23.61 13.17
N GLY A 37 7.06 23.26 11.89
CA GLY A 37 8.09 22.35 11.40
C GLY A 37 9.47 22.89 11.72
N GLN A 38 10.13 22.28 12.70
CA GLN A 38 11.54 22.48 13.00
C GLN A 38 12.25 21.22 12.49
N ALA A 39 12.97 21.34 11.37
CA ALA A 39 13.82 20.29 10.80
C ALA A 39 13.11 18.97 10.41
N GLY A 40 12.10 19.08 9.54
CA GLY A 40 11.39 17.93 8.97
C GLY A 40 10.00 17.66 9.57
N VAL A 41 9.33 16.66 9.02
CA VAL A 41 8.00 16.20 9.45
C VAL A 41 8.03 14.68 9.62
N THR A 42 7.61 14.20 10.79
CA THR A 42 7.38 12.77 11.03
C THR A 42 5.88 12.51 11.06
N ILE A 43 5.43 11.51 10.32
CA ILE A 43 4.03 11.07 10.23
C ILE A 43 3.99 9.60 10.63
N GLU A 44 3.18 9.26 11.62
CA GLU A 44 2.81 7.87 11.92
C GLU A 44 1.47 7.59 11.25
N LEU A 45 1.42 6.53 10.44
CA LEU A 45 0.27 6.19 9.61
C LEU A 45 -0.31 4.84 10.02
N GLU A 46 -1.62 4.84 10.27
CA GLU A 46 -2.46 3.66 10.36
C GLU A 46 -3.70 3.93 9.51
N THR A 47 -3.93 3.14 8.46
CA THR A 47 -5.00 3.44 7.51
C THR A 47 -5.50 2.22 6.75
N LYS A 48 -6.70 2.32 6.15
CA LYS A 48 -7.24 1.33 5.22
C LYS A 48 -8.04 2.04 4.16
N LEU A 49 -7.89 1.61 2.92
CA LEU A 49 -8.59 2.14 1.77
C LEU A 49 -9.55 1.08 1.24
N ASN A 50 -10.83 1.45 1.10
CA ASN A 50 -11.81 0.67 0.34
C ASN A 50 -12.40 1.61 -0.70
N ILE A 51 -12.25 1.25 -1.97
CA ILE A 51 -12.76 2.01 -3.10
C ILE A 51 -13.69 1.06 -3.85
N ASP A 52 -14.97 1.41 -3.90
CA ASP A 52 -16.00 0.64 -4.62
C ASP A 52 -15.61 0.45 -6.08
N ARG A 53 -15.15 1.53 -6.72
CA ARG A 53 -14.81 1.52 -8.13
C ARG A 53 -13.87 2.64 -8.55
N PHE A 54 -12.89 2.29 -9.38
CA PHE A 54 -12.09 3.21 -10.19
C PHE A 54 -12.48 3.07 -11.66
N ILE A 55 -12.64 4.20 -12.38
CA ILE A 55 -12.93 4.20 -13.82
C ILE A 55 -11.98 5.17 -14.52
N TYR A 56 -11.24 4.65 -15.48
CA TYR A 56 -10.57 5.45 -16.51
C TYR A 56 -11.42 5.46 -17.78
N THR A 57 -11.73 6.65 -18.31
CA THR A 57 -12.60 6.82 -19.48
C THR A 57 -11.90 7.61 -20.58
N ASP A 58 -11.99 7.07 -21.79
CA ASP A 58 -11.60 7.68 -23.07
C ASP A 58 -12.66 7.30 -24.14
N GLU A 59 -12.30 6.79 -25.33
CA GLU A 59 -13.28 6.25 -26.31
C GLU A 59 -14.05 5.01 -25.81
N GLY A 60 -13.49 4.36 -24.80
CA GLY A 60 -14.13 3.33 -23.97
C GLY A 60 -13.77 3.56 -22.50
N SER A 61 -13.93 2.54 -21.65
CA SER A 61 -13.53 2.62 -20.26
C SER A 61 -12.81 1.37 -19.78
N MET A 62 -11.90 1.59 -18.83
CA MET A 62 -11.35 0.55 -17.96
C MET A 62 -11.90 0.79 -16.56
N GLU A 63 -12.62 -0.20 -16.04
CA GLU A 63 -13.20 -0.21 -14.70
C GLU A 63 -12.48 -1.21 -13.82
N ILE A 64 -12.16 -0.82 -12.58
CA ILE A 64 -11.63 -1.71 -11.54
C ILE A 64 -12.60 -1.64 -10.35
N ASN A 65 -13.10 -2.79 -9.93
CA ASN A 65 -14.08 -2.89 -8.83
C ASN A 65 -13.43 -3.39 -7.54
N ASP A 66 -14.09 -3.11 -6.42
CA ASP A 66 -13.82 -3.69 -5.10
C ASP A 66 -12.34 -3.59 -4.68
N ILE A 67 -11.76 -2.39 -4.78
CA ILE A 67 -10.35 -2.16 -4.46
C ILE A 67 -10.19 -2.03 -2.95
N PHE A 68 -9.30 -2.84 -2.40
CA PHE A 68 -8.87 -2.80 -1.01
C PHE A 68 -7.36 -2.62 -0.93
N VAL A 69 -6.93 -1.72 -0.05
CA VAL A 69 -5.52 -1.56 0.36
C VAL A 69 -5.48 -1.39 1.87
N GLY A 70 -4.76 -2.26 2.56
CA GLY A 70 -4.70 -2.26 4.03
C GLY A 70 -3.73 -3.30 4.55
N GLY A 71 -3.87 -3.69 5.81
CA GLY A 71 -3.10 -4.76 6.43
C GLY A 71 -3.59 -6.14 5.97
N THR A 72 -2.73 -7.14 6.10
CA THR A 72 -3.03 -8.53 5.71
C THR A 72 -3.94 -9.23 6.71
N ASN A 73 -3.98 -8.72 7.95
CA ASN A 73 -4.64 -9.36 9.10
C ASN A 73 -4.14 -10.81 9.29
N ARG A 74 -2.83 -11.02 9.15
CA ARG A 74 -2.14 -12.31 9.25
C ARG A 74 -0.87 -12.22 10.10
N SER A 75 -0.56 -13.31 10.79
CA SER A 75 0.63 -13.47 11.64
C SER A 75 1.67 -14.40 11.03
N ASP A 76 1.34 -15.02 9.91
CA ASP A 76 2.02 -16.18 9.35
C ASP A 76 2.60 -15.95 7.95
N LEU A 77 2.88 -14.69 7.59
CA LEU A 77 3.60 -14.35 6.37
C LEU A 77 5.01 -14.96 6.43
N PHE A 78 5.39 -15.72 5.41
CA PHE A 78 6.65 -16.48 5.35
C PHE A 78 6.84 -17.45 6.54
N PRO A 79 5.90 -18.40 6.73
CA PRO A 79 5.80 -19.20 7.95
C PRO A 79 7.04 -20.10 8.19
N GLU A 80 7.80 -20.41 7.13
CA GLU A 80 9.03 -21.18 7.23
C GLU A 80 10.14 -20.51 8.06
N LEU A 81 10.04 -19.20 8.30
CA LEU A 81 10.96 -18.45 9.17
C LEU A 81 10.68 -18.67 10.65
N GLY A 82 9.46 -19.10 11.02
CA GLY A 82 9.09 -19.42 12.40
C GLY A 82 9.09 -18.23 13.36
N VAL A 83 9.04 -17.00 12.84
CA VAL A 83 8.97 -15.74 13.58
C VAL A 83 7.92 -14.84 12.93
N ASN A 84 7.24 -14.01 13.73
CA ASN A 84 6.37 -12.97 13.19
C ASN A 84 7.24 -11.80 12.70
N LEU A 85 7.10 -11.44 11.43
CA LEU A 85 7.85 -10.38 10.78
C LEU A 85 7.25 -8.98 10.97
N MET A 86 6.01 -8.86 11.45
CA MET A 86 5.23 -7.60 11.43
C MET A 86 5.40 -6.72 12.67
N GLY A 87 6.20 -7.15 13.65
CA GLY A 87 6.45 -6.39 14.87
C GLY A 87 5.31 -6.53 15.91
N GLY A 88 5.52 -7.39 16.92
CA GLY A 88 4.60 -7.53 18.06
C GLY A 88 3.27 -8.26 17.75
N ALA A 89 2.62 -8.80 18.79
CA ALA A 89 1.40 -9.60 18.67
C ALA A 89 0.12 -8.78 18.32
N ALA A 90 0.25 -7.49 18.02
CA ALA A 90 -0.86 -6.54 17.90
C ALA A 90 -1.19 -6.14 16.45
N GLN A 91 -0.58 -6.77 15.44
CA GLN A 91 -0.68 -6.35 14.04
C GLN A 91 -1.57 -7.28 13.19
N GLU A 92 -2.41 -8.11 13.82
CA GLU A 92 -3.51 -8.80 13.11
C GLU A 92 -4.65 -7.80 12.87
N THR A 93 -4.41 -6.84 11.98
CA THR A 93 -5.41 -5.84 11.60
C THR A 93 -5.53 -5.77 10.08
N ASP A 94 -6.66 -5.29 9.59
CA ASP A 94 -6.84 -4.96 8.17
C ASP A 94 -6.38 -3.53 7.85
N LEU A 95 -5.71 -2.86 8.79
CA LEU A 95 -5.13 -1.54 8.62
C LEU A 95 -3.67 -1.70 8.20
N LEU A 96 -3.26 -0.91 7.21
CA LEU A 96 -1.85 -0.67 6.93
C LEU A 96 -1.30 0.14 8.11
N ASP A 97 -0.58 -0.54 9.00
CA ASP A 97 -0.03 -0.01 10.23
C ASP A 97 1.50 -0.20 10.28
N ASN A 98 2.10 0.06 11.45
CA ASN A 98 3.55 0.05 11.63
C ASN A 98 4.30 1.01 10.68
N VAL A 99 3.65 1.99 10.04
CA VAL A 99 4.33 2.91 9.10
C VAL A 99 4.73 4.21 9.80
N ARG A 100 6.01 4.57 9.70
CA ARG A 100 6.55 5.91 9.99
C ARG A 100 7.08 6.51 8.69
N ILE A 101 6.66 7.72 8.39
CA ILE A 101 7.15 8.52 7.26
C ILE A 101 7.93 9.70 7.83
N GLU A 102 9.20 9.81 7.47
CA GLU A 102 10.08 10.92 7.84
C GLU A 102 10.39 11.71 6.57
N ILE A 103 9.98 12.98 6.55
CA ILE A 103 10.19 13.91 5.43
C ILE A 103 11.16 14.98 5.89
N ASP A 104 12.24 15.17 5.14
CA ASP A 104 13.17 16.27 5.34
C ASP A 104 13.44 16.99 4.01
N ILE A 105 13.68 18.30 4.11
CA ILE A 105 14.05 19.16 2.98
C ILE A 105 15.46 19.67 3.22
N LEU A 106 16.38 19.29 2.34
CA LEU A 106 17.80 19.62 2.43
C LEU A 106 18.05 21.08 2.04
N SER A 107 19.26 21.58 2.32
CA SER A 107 19.60 23.00 2.08
C SER A 107 19.72 23.38 0.61
N ASP A 108 19.89 22.41 -0.27
CA ASP A 108 19.85 22.54 -1.73
C ASP A 108 18.43 22.50 -2.29
N GLY A 109 17.43 22.08 -1.50
CA GLY A 109 16.02 22.01 -1.88
C GLY A 109 15.53 20.59 -2.16
N ASP A 110 16.42 19.59 -2.08
CA ASP A 110 16.07 18.19 -2.28
C ASP A 110 15.16 17.70 -1.15
N ALA A 111 14.25 16.78 -1.48
CA ALA A 111 13.42 16.12 -0.49
C ALA A 111 13.91 14.69 -0.26
N ILE A 112 14.15 14.33 1.00
CA ILE A 112 14.38 12.95 1.42
C ILE A 112 13.17 12.49 2.21
N ILE A 113 12.55 11.40 1.77
CA ILE A 113 11.39 10.81 2.40
C ILE A 113 11.70 9.35 2.72
N ASN A 114 11.79 9.01 4.00
CA ASN A 114 11.99 7.65 4.47
C ASN A 114 10.67 7.08 4.98
N VAL A 115 10.30 5.91 4.49
CA VAL A 115 9.17 5.12 4.95
C VAL A 115 9.74 3.90 5.66
N LEU A 116 9.56 3.85 6.96
CA LEU A 116 10.19 2.87 7.85
C LEU A 116 9.15 2.24 8.77
N PRO A 117 9.36 1.00 9.19
CA PRO A 117 8.62 0.41 10.30
C PRO A 117 8.75 1.26 11.59
N GLN A 118 7.65 1.48 12.32
CA GLN A 118 7.65 2.16 13.63
C GLN A 118 8.37 1.32 14.70
N VAL A 119 8.17 0.01 14.65
CA VAL A 119 8.86 -1.00 15.47
C VAL A 119 9.67 -1.93 14.56
N PHE A 120 10.69 -2.58 15.12
CA PHE A 120 11.50 -3.54 14.35
C PHE A 120 10.61 -4.66 13.77
N GLY A 121 10.66 -4.80 12.46
CA GLY A 121 9.80 -5.69 11.68
C GLY A 121 9.72 -5.20 10.24
N ALA A 122 8.77 -5.73 9.49
CA ALA A 122 8.30 -5.23 8.21
C ALA A 122 6.93 -4.55 8.40
N VAL A 123 6.44 -3.92 7.34
CA VAL A 123 5.05 -3.47 7.19
C VAL A 123 4.31 -4.50 6.35
N ASP A 124 3.13 -4.94 6.79
CA ASP A 124 2.31 -5.86 6.00
C ASP A 124 1.28 -5.07 5.20
N LEU A 125 1.11 -5.50 3.96
CA LEU A 125 0.25 -4.84 3.00
C LEU A 125 -0.53 -5.91 2.26
N ARG A 126 -1.85 -5.81 2.29
CA ARG A 126 -2.73 -6.49 1.34
C ARG A 126 -3.25 -5.50 0.32
N VAL A 127 -3.13 -5.87 -0.94
CA VAL A 127 -3.82 -5.23 -2.06
C VAL A 127 -4.74 -6.24 -2.69
N SER A 128 -6.02 -5.93 -2.82
CA SER A 128 -6.95 -6.76 -3.56
C SER A 128 -7.91 -5.95 -4.39
N THR A 129 -8.40 -6.56 -5.47
CA THR A 129 -9.39 -5.97 -6.37
C THR A 129 -10.33 -7.06 -6.89
N GLY A 130 -11.58 -6.71 -7.13
CA GLY A 130 -12.49 -7.50 -7.96
C GLY A 130 -12.15 -7.39 -9.45
N ALA A 131 -13.17 -7.49 -10.29
CA ALA A 131 -13.00 -7.54 -11.74
C ALA A 131 -12.50 -6.23 -12.35
N TRP A 132 -11.52 -6.34 -13.25
CA TRP A 132 -11.02 -5.32 -14.14
C TRP A 132 -11.69 -5.50 -15.50
N ASN A 133 -12.59 -4.59 -15.85
CA ASN A 133 -13.42 -4.68 -17.04
C ASN A 133 -13.01 -3.63 -18.07
N LEU A 134 -12.79 -4.06 -19.31
CA LEU A 134 -12.74 -3.17 -20.46
C LEU A 134 -14.13 -3.11 -21.10
N THR A 135 -14.62 -1.90 -21.33
CA THR A 135 -15.89 -1.65 -22.01
C THR A 135 -15.68 -0.68 -23.16
N GLY A 136 -16.05 -1.07 -24.37
CA GLY A 136 -16.01 -0.21 -25.55
C GLY A 136 -17.32 -0.25 -26.32
N THR A 137 -17.37 0.48 -27.42
CA THR A 137 -18.55 0.53 -28.31
C THR A 137 -18.84 -0.80 -29.00
N GLY A 138 -17.84 -1.67 -29.16
CA GLY A 138 -17.95 -2.97 -29.84
C GLY A 138 -18.11 -4.19 -28.92
N GLY A 139 -18.04 -4.02 -27.60
CA GLY A 139 -18.14 -5.13 -26.64
C GLY A 139 -17.41 -4.84 -25.33
N SER A 140 -17.38 -5.84 -24.45
CA SER A 140 -16.67 -5.79 -23.17
C SER A 140 -15.93 -7.10 -22.89
N THR A 141 -14.91 -7.03 -22.04
CA THR A 141 -14.18 -8.20 -21.54
C THR A 141 -13.63 -7.93 -20.15
N THR A 142 -13.53 -8.98 -19.33
CA THR A 142 -12.82 -8.93 -18.05
C THR A 142 -11.38 -9.35 -18.29
N ILE A 143 -10.43 -8.45 -17.99
CA ILE A 143 -9.00 -8.68 -18.22
C ILE A 143 -8.30 -9.28 -17.00
N LEU A 144 -8.81 -9.00 -15.80
CA LEU A 144 -8.27 -9.51 -14.55
C LEU A 144 -9.39 -9.60 -13.51
N ASP A 145 -9.36 -10.59 -12.63
CA ASP A 145 -10.34 -10.78 -11.57
C ASP A 145 -9.71 -11.53 -10.38
N ASN A 146 -10.37 -11.49 -9.22
CA ASN A 146 -9.93 -12.12 -7.97
C ASN A 146 -8.46 -11.83 -7.62
N PHE A 147 -8.00 -10.60 -7.85
CA PHE A 147 -6.64 -10.24 -7.51
C PHE A 147 -6.53 -10.03 -6.00
N ASN A 148 -5.59 -10.74 -5.39
CA ASN A 148 -5.23 -10.59 -3.99
C ASN A 148 -3.73 -10.80 -3.87
N ALA A 149 -3.04 -9.88 -3.19
CA ALA A 149 -1.62 -9.98 -2.93
C ALA A 149 -1.33 -9.62 -1.47
N ASP A 150 -0.62 -10.49 -0.77
CA ASP A 150 -0.10 -10.28 0.57
C ASP A 150 1.41 -10.00 0.49
N ILE A 151 1.80 -8.81 0.93
CA ILE A 151 3.10 -8.21 0.69
C ILE A 151 3.73 -7.82 2.03
N LEU A 152 5.04 -8.05 2.14
CA LEU A 152 5.89 -7.45 3.15
C LEU A 152 6.72 -6.34 2.55
N MET A 153 6.77 -5.20 3.24
CA MET A 153 7.65 -4.10 2.91
C MET A 153 8.68 -3.92 4.02
N GLY A 154 9.97 -4.02 3.69
CA GLY A 154 11.05 -3.71 4.63
C GLY A 154 11.21 -2.21 4.88
N GLY A 155 10.82 -1.41 3.90
CA GLY A 155 10.84 0.05 3.93
C GLY A 155 10.88 0.62 2.52
N ALA A 156 10.83 1.95 2.43
CA ALA A 156 11.07 2.67 1.20
C ALA A 156 11.85 3.97 1.47
N ASN A 157 12.62 4.40 0.50
CA ASN A 157 13.22 5.72 0.45
C ASN A 157 12.82 6.37 -0.88
N ILE A 158 12.39 7.62 -0.79
CA ILE A 158 12.13 8.48 -1.93
C ILE A 158 13.07 9.67 -1.82
N GLU A 159 13.74 9.98 -2.92
CA GLU A 159 14.63 11.13 -3.04
C GLU A 159 14.14 11.94 -4.23
N ILE A 160 13.88 13.24 -4.02
CA ILE A 160 13.49 14.16 -5.09
C ILE A 160 14.61 15.19 -5.20
N ASP A 161 15.31 15.15 -6.32
CA ASP A 161 16.39 16.08 -6.65
C ASP A 161 15.81 17.30 -7.38
N ALA A 162 15.95 18.47 -6.74
CA ALA A 162 15.41 19.74 -7.24
C ALA A 162 16.26 20.35 -8.36
N ASP A 163 17.51 19.94 -8.52
CA ASP A 163 18.41 20.38 -9.58
C ASP A 163 18.22 19.57 -10.88
N THR A 164 17.94 18.27 -10.75
CA THR A 164 17.80 17.35 -11.90
C THR A 164 16.35 17.02 -12.28
N ASP A 165 15.37 17.40 -11.46
CA ASP A 165 13.94 17.04 -11.62
C ASP A 165 13.72 15.51 -11.66
N VAL A 166 14.52 14.75 -10.90
CA VAL A 166 14.43 13.28 -10.81
C VAL A 166 13.89 12.88 -9.44
N MET A 167 12.92 11.98 -9.44
CA MET A 167 12.49 11.26 -8.25
C MET A 167 13.05 9.84 -8.29
N ASN A 168 13.91 9.49 -7.34
CA ASN A 168 14.33 8.12 -7.10
C ASN A 168 13.42 7.46 -6.06
N LEU A 169 12.99 6.22 -6.31
CA LEU A 169 12.27 5.36 -5.37
C LEU A 169 13.05 4.08 -5.17
N ARG A 170 13.47 3.83 -3.93
CA ARG A 170 14.05 2.56 -3.49
C ARG A 170 13.14 1.88 -2.50
N THR A 171 12.80 0.61 -2.69
CA THR A 171 11.97 -0.13 -1.74
C THR A 171 12.34 -1.60 -1.69
N ASP A 172 12.16 -2.19 -0.52
CA ASP A 172 12.39 -3.61 -0.25
C ASP A 172 11.03 -4.30 -0.12
N ILE A 173 10.72 -5.22 -1.03
CA ILE A 173 9.43 -5.92 -1.09
C ILE A 173 9.60 -7.43 -1.11
N ALA A 174 8.69 -8.15 -0.47
CA ALA A 174 8.51 -9.58 -0.64
C ALA A 174 7.01 -9.87 -0.76
N VAL A 175 6.62 -10.81 -1.61
CA VAL A 175 5.22 -11.25 -1.75
C VAL A 175 5.15 -12.65 -1.17
N ASP A 176 4.32 -12.87 -0.15
CA ASP A 176 4.12 -14.20 0.45
C ASP A 176 3.20 -15.03 -0.41
N ASP A 177 2.09 -14.41 -0.83
CA ASP A 177 1.06 -15.02 -1.65
C ASP A 177 0.41 -13.97 -2.56
N MET A 178 0.17 -14.36 -3.81
CA MET A 178 -0.58 -13.57 -4.76
C MET A 178 -1.33 -14.51 -5.71
N ASP A 179 -2.62 -14.22 -5.82
CA ASP A 179 -3.57 -14.93 -6.66
C ASP A 179 -4.26 -13.95 -7.59
N PHE A 180 -4.47 -14.36 -8.83
CA PHE A 180 -5.35 -13.65 -9.75
C PHE A 180 -5.78 -14.53 -10.92
N ASP A 181 -6.85 -14.13 -11.58
CA ASP A 181 -7.35 -14.74 -12.81
C ASP A 181 -7.30 -13.72 -13.96
N MET A 182 -7.00 -14.19 -15.17
CA MET A 182 -7.10 -13.46 -16.43
C MET A 182 -8.13 -14.17 -17.34
N PRO A 183 -9.44 -13.94 -17.14
CA PRO A 183 -10.50 -14.71 -17.80
C PRO A 183 -10.42 -14.67 -19.32
N PHE A 184 -10.03 -13.54 -19.91
CA PHE A 184 -9.90 -13.38 -21.36
C PHE A 184 -8.84 -14.29 -22.01
N LEU A 185 -7.84 -14.75 -21.23
CA LEU A 185 -6.83 -15.74 -21.66
C LEU A 185 -7.10 -17.14 -21.10
N ALA A 186 -8.16 -17.30 -20.29
CA ALA A 186 -8.40 -18.47 -19.47
C ALA A 186 -7.18 -18.88 -18.62
N LEU A 187 -6.41 -17.89 -18.15
CA LEU A 187 -5.22 -18.07 -17.32
C LEU A 187 -5.56 -17.76 -15.85
N GLY A 188 -4.99 -18.52 -14.92
CA GLY A 188 -4.99 -18.19 -13.49
C GLY A 188 -3.64 -18.45 -12.87
N ILE A 189 -3.22 -17.61 -11.94
CA ILE A 189 -1.98 -17.77 -11.17
C ILE A 189 -2.36 -18.01 -9.71
N ARG A 190 -1.70 -18.99 -9.08
CA ARG A 190 -1.89 -19.35 -7.69
C ARG A 190 -0.58 -19.43 -6.93
N ASP A 191 -0.62 -19.00 -5.68
CA ASP A 191 0.51 -19.00 -4.75
C ASP A 191 1.73 -18.33 -5.39
N PHE A 192 1.54 -17.18 -6.04
CA PHE A 192 2.68 -16.40 -6.53
C PHE A 192 3.42 -15.81 -5.33
N ARG A 193 4.72 -16.12 -5.27
CA ARG A 193 5.60 -15.70 -4.21
C ARG A 193 6.84 -15.07 -4.80
N LEU A 194 7.30 -13.98 -4.21
CA LEU A 194 8.47 -13.21 -4.64
C LEU A 194 9.36 -12.94 -3.44
N THR A 195 10.63 -13.28 -3.58
CA THR A 195 11.67 -13.04 -2.57
C THR A 195 12.91 -12.44 -3.21
N GLY A 196 13.84 -11.93 -2.40
CA GLY A 196 15.17 -11.57 -2.87
C GLY A 196 15.89 -12.79 -3.45
N ASN A 197 16.78 -12.56 -4.42
CA ASN A 197 17.47 -13.61 -5.18
C ASN A 197 18.55 -14.37 -4.38
N THR A 198 18.80 -13.98 -3.14
CA THR A 198 19.71 -14.69 -2.22
C THR A 198 18.97 -15.46 -1.14
N TYR A 199 17.64 -15.33 -1.06
CA TYR A 199 16.82 -16.01 -0.08
C TYR A 199 16.64 -17.49 -0.44
N ASP A 200 16.99 -18.40 0.47
CA ASP A 200 16.71 -19.83 0.30
C ASP A 200 15.93 -20.32 1.54
N PRO A 201 14.66 -20.74 1.39
CA PRO A 201 13.81 -21.18 2.50
C PRO A 201 14.30 -22.47 3.18
N VAL A 202 15.36 -23.10 2.68
CA VAL A 202 16.00 -24.29 3.26
C VAL A 202 17.42 -23.98 3.75
N ARG A 203 18.23 -23.27 2.96
CA ARG A 203 19.66 -23.09 3.20
C ARG A 203 20.05 -21.69 3.69
N ASN A 204 19.24 -20.66 3.42
CA ASN A 204 19.53 -19.27 3.76
C ASN A 204 18.26 -18.51 4.19
N LYS A 205 17.82 -18.75 5.42
CA LYS A 205 16.63 -18.14 6.05
C LYS A 205 16.90 -16.74 6.65
N ASN A 206 17.85 -16.01 6.10
CA ASN A 206 18.16 -14.68 6.59
C ASN A 206 17.04 -13.72 6.20
N ILE A 207 16.40 -13.08 7.19
CA ILE A 207 15.32 -12.11 6.97
C ILE A 207 15.75 -10.96 6.05
N PRO A 208 16.98 -10.39 6.13
CA PRO A 208 17.39 -9.33 5.21
C PRO A 208 17.47 -9.77 3.74
N ASP A 209 17.71 -11.06 3.47
CA ASP A 209 17.78 -11.61 2.11
C ASP A 209 16.38 -11.85 1.52
N LEU A 210 15.33 -11.86 2.36
CA LEU A 210 13.95 -12.14 1.97
C LEU A 210 13.41 -11.14 0.94
N PHE A 211 13.82 -9.88 1.01
CA PHE A 211 13.24 -8.81 0.23
C PHE A 211 13.95 -8.64 -1.12
N ALA A 212 13.17 -8.61 -2.19
CA ALA A 212 13.63 -8.11 -3.48
C ALA A 212 13.72 -6.58 -3.41
N LYS A 213 14.85 -6.05 -3.88
CA LYS A 213 15.09 -4.62 -3.91
C LYS A 213 14.65 -4.04 -5.24
N VAL A 214 13.93 -2.94 -5.18
CA VAL A 214 13.47 -2.16 -6.33
C VAL A 214 14.15 -0.81 -6.28
N ASP A 215 14.72 -0.36 -7.40
CA ASP A 215 15.34 0.96 -7.56
C ASP A 215 14.85 1.58 -8.88
N LEU A 216 14.08 2.66 -8.78
CA LEU A 216 13.39 3.32 -9.89
C LEU A 216 13.74 4.80 -9.94
N ASP A 217 14.04 5.30 -11.14
CA ASP A 217 14.13 6.74 -11.42
C ASP A 217 12.92 7.19 -12.24
N ILE A 218 12.24 8.23 -11.77
CA ILE A 218 11.06 8.81 -12.40
C ILE A 218 11.37 10.26 -12.76
N TYR A 219 11.30 10.61 -14.03
CA TYR A 219 11.72 11.93 -14.51
C TYR A 219 11.08 12.30 -15.86
N LYS A 220 11.30 13.53 -16.31
CA LYS A 220 10.84 14.01 -17.62
C LYS A 220 11.85 13.69 -18.71
N ARG A 221 11.39 13.08 -19.81
CA ARG A 221 12.23 12.80 -20.99
C ARG A 221 11.44 13.02 -22.29
N ALA A 222 12.08 13.59 -23.30
CA ALA A 222 11.46 13.71 -24.62
C ALA A 222 11.31 12.34 -25.30
N ASN A 223 10.16 12.08 -25.93
CA ASN A 223 9.94 10.88 -26.74
C ASN A 223 10.62 10.97 -28.12
N SER A 224 10.45 9.94 -28.95
CA SER A 224 11.03 9.89 -30.30
C SER A 224 10.56 10.99 -31.24
N LEU A 225 9.47 11.70 -30.90
CA LEU A 225 8.92 12.84 -31.63
C LEU A 225 9.31 14.19 -31.00
N GLY A 226 10.10 14.18 -29.92
CA GLY A 226 10.54 15.40 -29.21
C GLY A 226 9.52 15.97 -28.24
N VAL A 227 8.49 15.20 -27.86
CA VAL A 227 7.46 15.62 -26.89
C VAL A 227 7.83 15.14 -25.49
N ASP A 228 7.81 16.06 -24.52
CA ASP A 228 8.05 15.73 -23.11
C ASP A 228 7.08 14.67 -22.61
N SER A 229 7.62 13.63 -21.99
CA SER A 229 6.92 12.42 -21.55
C SER A 229 7.43 12.00 -20.16
N LEU A 230 6.66 11.17 -19.46
CA LEU A 230 7.07 10.60 -18.17
C LEU A 230 7.97 9.39 -18.42
N ALA A 231 9.24 9.47 -18.02
CA ALA A 231 10.16 8.35 -18.01
C ALA A 231 10.14 7.66 -16.64
N ILE A 232 10.18 6.33 -16.67
CA ILE A 232 10.38 5.48 -15.50
C ILE A 232 11.47 4.49 -15.87
N ASP A 233 12.65 4.63 -15.29
CA ASP A 233 13.78 3.75 -15.53
C ASP A 233 13.97 2.83 -14.31
N LEU A 234 14.06 1.52 -14.55
CA LEU A 234 14.35 0.52 -13.53
C LEU A 234 15.83 0.21 -13.53
N ASN A 235 16.51 0.69 -12.50
CA ASN A 235 17.95 0.57 -12.31
C ASN A 235 18.34 -0.88 -12.00
N SER A 236 17.66 -1.48 -11.03
CA SER A 236 17.85 -2.89 -10.70
C SER A 236 16.61 -3.50 -10.07
N PHE A 237 16.37 -4.76 -10.43
CA PHE A 237 15.44 -5.64 -9.75
C PHE A 237 15.96 -7.07 -9.89
N ASN A 238 16.25 -7.71 -8.76
CA ASN A 238 16.68 -9.10 -8.70
C ASN A 238 15.81 -9.83 -7.70
N ALA A 239 15.23 -10.95 -8.11
CA ALA A 239 14.29 -11.71 -7.28
C ALA A 239 14.26 -13.17 -7.68
N ASP A 240 13.81 -14.00 -6.75
CA ASP A 240 13.31 -15.34 -7.06
C ASP A 240 11.79 -15.32 -7.06
N ILE A 241 11.19 -16.07 -7.97
CA ILE A 241 9.73 -16.19 -8.09
C ILE A 241 9.34 -17.65 -8.03
N THR A 242 8.34 -17.95 -7.21
CA THR A 242 7.66 -19.24 -7.19
C THR A 242 6.19 -19.04 -7.51
N MET A 243 5.59 -19.94 -8.29
CA MET A 243 4.16 -20.03 -8.48
C MET A 243 3.73 -21.46 -8.17
N GLY A 244 2.89 -21.63 -7.15
CA GLY A 244 2.36 -22.94 -6.75
C GLY A 244 1.47 -23.56 -7.82
N GLY A 245 0.76 -22.72 -8.61
CA GLY A 245 -0.07 -23.19 -9.71
C GLY A 245 -0.21 -22.19 -10.85
N VAL A 246 -0.04 -22.67 -12.08
CA VAL A 246 -0.49 -21.99 -13.30
C VAL A 246 -1.69 -22.76 -13.84
N LEU A 247 -2.83 -22.09 -14.00
CA LEU A 247 -4.06 -22.69 -14.53
C LEU A 247 -4.31 -22.24 -15.95
N VAL A 248 -4.70 -23.17 -16.81
CA VAL A 248 -5.19 -22.89 -18.16
C VAL A 248 -6.54 -23.58 -18.34
N GLY A 249 -7.58 -22.80 -18.67
CA GLY A 249 -8.96 -23.33 -18.74
C GLY A 249 -9.46 -23.88 -17.40
N GLY A 250 -8.99 -23.32 -16.28
CA GLY A 250 -9.33 -23.78 -14.92
C GLY A 250 -8.65 -25.08 -14.49
N THR A 251 -7.74 -25.63 -15.29
CA THR A 251 -6.94 -26.82 -14.92
C THR A 251 -5.50 -26.41 -14.65
N SER A 252 -4.94 -26.82 -13.51
CA SER A 252 -3.52 -26.59 -13.24
C SER A 252 -2.65 -27.35 -14.24
N ILE A 253 -1.68 -26.65 -14.82
CA ILE A 253 -0.66 -27.21 -15.72
C ILE A 253 0.69 -27.44 -15.00
N GLY A 254 0.76 -27.15 -13.71
CA GLY A 254 1.95 -27.31 -12.88
C GLY A 254 2.34 -26.04 -12.13
N SER A 255 3.48 -26.11 -11.46
CA SER A 255 4.13 -25.01 -10.77
C SER A 255 5.30 -24.45 -11.59
N VAL A 256 5.73 -23.23 -11.26
CA VAL A 256 6.87 -22.57 -11.88
C VAL A 256 7.81 -22.07 -10.79
N PHE A 257 9.11 -22.21 -11.02
CA PHE A 257 10.14 -21.56 -10.22
C PHE A 257 11.08 -20.82 -11.18
N MET A 258 11.34 -19.56 -10.88
CA MET A 258 12.35 -18.74 -11.55
C MET A 258 13.38 -18.32 -10.50
N ASP A 259 14.60 -18.76 -10.74
CA ASP A 259 15.79 -18.53 -9.91
C ASP A 259 16.61 -17.41 -10.54
N ASP A 260 17.06 -16.44 -9.74
CA ASP A 260 17.88 -15.31 -10.17
C ASP A 260 17.25 -14.50 -11.32
N LEU A 261 15.96 -14.17 -11.24
CA LEU A 261 15.35 -13.23 -12.18
C LEU A 261 16.01 -11.85 -12.01
N ALA A 262 16.79 -11.44 -12.99
CA ALA A 262 17.41 -10.13 -13.06
C ALA A 262 16.77 -9.28 -14.16
N ILE A 263 16.10 -8.19 -13.77
CA ILE A 263 15.61 -7.15 -14.69
C ILE A 263 16.55 -5.96 -14.56
N THR A 264 17.25 -5.65 -15.67
CA THR A 264 18.22 -4.55 -15.74
C THR A 264 18.00 -3.73 -16.99
N ASN A 265 18.43 -2.46 -16.98
CA ASN A 265 18.38 -1.57 -18.14
C ASN A 265 16.96 -1.43 -18.75
N THR A 266 15.94 -1.45 -17.90
CA THR A 266 14.56 -1.33 -18.36
C THR A 266 14.15 0.13 -18.30
N GLN A 267 13.70 0.67 -19.43
CA GLN A 267 13.24 2.05 -19.54
C GLN A 267 11.81 2.05 -20.07
N LEU A 268 10.91 2.66 -19.31
CA LEU A 268 9.53 2.91 -19.69
C LEU A 268 9.36 4.39 -20.02
N LEU A 269 8.57 4.69 -21.05
CA LEU A 269 8.19 6.04 -21.41
C LEU A 269 6.68 6.09 -21.58
N VAL A 270 6.00 6.88 -20.75
CA VAL A 270 4.54 7.02 -20.73
C VAL A 270 4.17 8.38 -21.29
N TYR A 271 3.33 8.38 -22.33
CA TYR A 271 2.80 9.58 -22.97
C TYR A 271 1.44 9.29 -23.60
N GLY A 272 0.61 10.33 -23.67
CA GLY A 272 -0.68 10.27 -24.35
C GLY A 272 -0.53 10.19 -25.87
N HIS A 273 -1.61 9.77 -26.54
CA HIS A 273 -1.76 9.79 -27.99
C HIS A 273 -2.76 10.85 -28.43
#